data_AF-A0A7X4GIN0-F1
#
_entry.id   AF-A0A7X4GIN0-F1
#
_cell.length_a   1.000
_cell.length_b   1.000
_cell.length_c   1.000
_cell.angle_alpha   90.00
_cell.angle_beta   90.00
_cell.angle_gamma   90.00
#
_symmetry.space_group_name_H-M   'P 1'
#
loop_
_entity.id
_entity.type
_entity.pdbx_description
1 polymer ?
#
loop_
_entity_poly.entity_id
_entity_poly.type
_entity_poly.pdbx_seq_one_letter_code
_entity_poly.pdbx_strand_id
1 'polypeptide(L)'
;MKTPYDAALRVRQRELEGMSNAIRTEAGTLAELERAQGHVRAMLADEADLAAGDIALSSPAWLARVRGQQRDIDGRRAASQARIDKLRDMATDAYGTLRGIETAAEGFRAERSRAETAAEQGLVDDLGAVAFLRARREAGR
;
A
#
# COMPACT_ATOMS: atom_id res chain seq x y z
N MET A 1 7.61 -1.01 -24.82
CA MET A 1 9.01 -1.36 -24.51
C MET A 1 9.06 -2.06 -23.15
N LYS A 2 9.56 -3.30 -23.10
CA LYS A 2 9.76 -4.04 -21.84
C LYS A 2 11.01 -3.47 -21.16
N THR A 3 10.94 -3.13 -19.87
CA THR A 3 12.11 -2.62 -19.13
C THR A 3 12.72 -3.71 -18.25
N PRO A 4 14.03 -3.65 -17.95
CA PRO A 4 14.65 -4.56 -16.98
C PRO A 4 13.99 -4.51 -15.59
N TYR A 5 13.29 -3.42 -15.28
CA TYR A 5 12.64 -3.17 -14.00
C TYR A 5 11.24 -3.81 -13.88
N ASP A 6 10.64 -4.27 -14.98
CA ASP A 6 9.25 -4.73 -15.00
C ASP A 6 8.99 -5.91 -14.04
N ALA A 7 9.97 -6.80 -13.86
CA ALA A 7 9.86 -7.91 -12.93
C ALA A 7 9.83 -7.42 -11.46
N ALA A 8 10.71 -6.46 -11.13
CA ALA A 8 10.75 -5.87 -9.80
C ALA A 8 9.46 -5.09 -9.48
N LEU A 9 8.95 -4.32 -10.44
CA LEU A 9 7.68 -3.60 -10.31
C LEU A 9 6.52 -4.55 -9.98
N ARG A 10 6.40 -5.68 -10.70
CA ARG A 10 5.35 -6.68 -10.44
C ARG A 10 5.46 -7.33 -9.07
N VAL A 11 6.68 -7.58 -8.58
CA VAL A 11 6.86 -8.12 -7.23
C VAL A 11 6.40 -7.11 -6.19
N ARG A 12 6.86 -5.86 -6.29
CA ARG A 12 6.49 -4.80 -5.33
C ARG A 12 5.01 -4.45 -5.34
N GLN A 13 4.37 -4.44 -6.51
CA GLN A 13 2.91 -4.24 -6.61
C GLN A 13 2.14 -5.34 -5.88
N ARG A 14 2.52 -6.62 -6.05
CA ARG A 14 1.88 -7.73 -5.33
C ARG A 14 2.10 -7.68 -3.83
N GLU A 15 3.29 -7.25 -3.38
CA GLU A 15 3.55 -7.03 -1.96
C GLU A 15 2.64 -5.95 -1.37
N LEU A 16 2.49 -4.81 -2.05
CA LEU A 16 1.59 -3.73 -1.65
C LEU A 16 0.12 -4.15 -1.63
N GLU A 17 -0.32 -4.92 -2.64
CA GLU A 17 -1.66 -5.52 -2.65
C GLU A 17 -1.88 -6.45 -1.45
N GLY A 18 -0.87 -7.28 -1.13
CA GLY A 18 -0.87 -8.14 0.05
C GLY A 18 -1.01 -7.35 1.35
N MET A 19 -0.24 -6.28 1.52
CA MET A 19 -0.32 -5.40 2.69
C MET A 19 -1.68 -4.70 2.78
N SER A 20 -2.20 -4.17 1.66
CA SER A 20 -3.52 -3.53 1.59
C SER A 20 -4.64 -4.47 2.01
N ASN A 21 -4.59 -5.74 1.55
CA ASN A 21 -5.54 -6.76 1.95
C ASN A 21 -5.42 -7.08 3.45
N ALA A 22 -4.19 -7.22 3.99
CA ALA A 22 -3.98 -7.46 5.41
C ALA A 22 -4.52 -6.32 6.29
N ILE A 23 -4.27 -5.05 5.88
CA ILE A 23 -4.82 -3.87 6.57
C ILE A 23 -6.34 -3.91 6.57
N ARG A 24 -6.96 -4.25 5.44
CA ARG A 24 -8.42 -4.35 5.33
C ARG A 24 -8.98 -5.44 6.25
N THR A 25 -8.32 -6.59 6.33
CA THR A 25 -8.72 -7.67 7.24
C THR A 25 -8.66 -7.23 8.70
N GLU A 26 -7.55 -6.63 9.14
CA GLU A 26 -7.41 -6.15 10.52
C GLU A 26 -8.38 -5.01 10.83
N ALA A 27 -8.64 -4.11 9.90
CA ALA A 27 -9.66 -3.07 10.05
C ALA A 27 -11.07 -3.67 10.23
N GLY A 28 -11.36 -4.77 9.52
CA GLY A 28 -12.60 -5.53 9.73
C GLY A 28 -12.69 -6.13 11.13
N THR A 29 -11.61 -6.75 11.61
CA THR A 29 -11.52 -7.27 12.99
C THR A 29 -11.69 -6.16 14.02
N LEU A 30 -11.10 -4.98 13.78
CA LEU A 30 -11.25 -3.83 14.66
C LEU A 30 -12.71 -3.37 14.75
N ALA A 31 -13.41 -3.28 13.62
CA ALA A 31 -14.82 -2.91 13.58
C ALA A 31 -15.73 -3.96 14.28
N GLU A 32 -15.38 -5.24 14.22
CA GLU A 32 -16.05 -6.29 15.01
C GLU A 32 -15.85 -6.13 16.51
N LEU A 33 -14.61 -5.82 16.93
CA LEU A 33 -14.29 -5.58 18.33
C LEU A 33 -14.99 -4.33 18.87
N GLU A 34 -15.11 -3.27 18.07
CA GLU A 34 -15.84 -2.06 18.45
C GLU A 34 -17.34 -2.31 18.63
N ARG A 35 -17.94 -3.14 17.75
CA ARG A 35 -19.33 -3.60 17.93
C ARG A 35 -19.50 -4.43 19.19
N ALA A 36 -18.58 -5.36 19.46
CA ALA A 36 -18.59 -6.16 20.69
C ALA A 36 -18.44 -5.28 21.95
N GLN A 37 -17.60 -4.25 21.89
CA GLN A 37 -17.45 -3.27 22.98
C GLN A 37 -18.75 -2.49 23.21
N GLY A 38 -19.42 -2.06 22.14
CA GLY A 38 -20.72 -1.41 22.22
C GLY A 38 -21.77 -2.29 22.91
N HIS A 39 -21.81 -3.59 22.56
CA HIS A 39 -22.71 -4.54 23.20
C HIS A 39 -22.42 -4.74 24.70
N VAL A 40 -21.13 -4.88 25.06
CA VAL A 40 -20.72 -4.99 26.47
C VAL A 40 -21.11 -3.74 27.28
N ARG A 41 -20.98 -2.55 26.69
CA ARG A 41 -21.38 -1.29 27.35
C ARG A 41 -22.90 -1.21 27.54
N ALA A 42 -23.68 -1.65 26.55
CA ALA A 42 -25.14 -1.70 26.68
C ALA A 42 -25.56 -2.62 27.82
N MET A 43 -25.00 -3.84 27.88
CA MET A 43 -25.27 -4.77 28.98
C MET A 43 -24.94 -4.16 30.36
N LEU A 44 -23.83 -3.44 30.48
CA LEU A 44 -23.45 -2.77 31.74
C LEU A 44 -24.42 -1.66 32.14
N ALA A 45 -24.96 -0.92 31.16
CA ALA A 45 -25.95 0.10 31.42
C ALA A 45 -27.27 -0.53 31.90
N ASP A 46 -27.72 -1.60 31.24
CA ASP A 46 -28.94 -2.32 31.63
C ASP A 46 -28.84 -2.88 33.06
N GLU A 47 -27.69 -3.46 33.44
CA GLU A 47 -27.44 -3.94 34.80
C GLU A 47 -27.40 -2.78 35.82
N ALA A 48 -26.82 -1.64 35.46
CA ALA A 48 -26.77 -0.47 36.32
C ALA A 48 -28.19 0.08 36.59
N ASP A 49 -29.05 0.09 35.59
CA ASP A 49 -30.45 0.50 35.72
C ASP A 49 -31.25 -0.46 36.61
N LEU A 50 -31.03 -1.78 36.48
CA LEU A 50 -31.63 -2.78 37.36
C LEU A 50 -31.18 -2.61 38.82
N ALA A 51 -29.87 -2.41 39.03
CA ALA A 51 -29.31 -2.21 40.36
C ALA A 51 -29.75 -0.90 41.02
N ALA A 52 -30.07 0.14 40.22
CA ALA A 52 -30.63 1.39 40.72
C ALA A 52 -32.06 1.22 41.27
N GLY A 53 -32.82 0.27 40.71
CA GLY A 53 -34.15 -0.10 41.22
C GLY A 53 -34.10 -0.95 42.49
N ASP A 54 -33.21 -1.94 42.53
CA ASP A 54 -32.95 -2.77 43.72
C ASP A 54 -31.53 -3.36 43.67
N ILE A 55 -30.70 -2.95 44.63
CA ILE A 55 -29.30 -3.38 44.70
C ILE A 55 -29.14 -4.88 44.95
N ALA A 56 -30.15 -5.55 45.53
CA ALA A 56 -30.14 -6.99 45.74
C ALA A 56 -30.26 -7.78 44.42
N LEU A 57 -30.69 -7.14 43.33
CA LEU A 57 -30.76 -7.73 41.99
C LEU A 57 -29.41 -7.74 41.27
N SER A 58 -28.42 -6.97 41.75
CA SER A 58 -27.10 -6.93 41.10
C SER A 58 -26.31 -8.22 41.34
N SER A 59 -25.67 -8.74 40.29
CA SER A 59 -24.81 -9.94 40.38
C SER A 59 -23.31 -9.60 40.34
N PRO A 60 -22.57 -9.69 41.47
CA PRO A 60 -21.14 -9.44 41.49
C PRO A 60 -20.32 -10.37 40.58
N ALA A 61 -20.75 -11.63 40.45
CA ALA A 61 -20.10 -12.62 39.58
C ALA A 61 -20.28 -12.27 38.10
N TRP A 62 -21.46 -11.79 37.72
CA TRP A 62 -21.71 -11.30 36.37
C TRP A 62 -20.87 -10.06 36.05
N LEU A 63 -20.81 -9.08 36.96
CA LEU A 63 -19.98 -7.88 36.81
C LEU A 63 -18.49 -8.21 36.64
N ALA A 64 -17.98 -9.16 37.42
CA ALA A 64 -16.59 -9.62 37.30
C ALA A 64 -16.31 -10.22 35.91
N ARG A 65 -17.23 -11.06 35.40
CA ARG A 65 -17.15 -11.65 34.06
C ARG A 65 -17.15 -10.59 32.96
N VAL A 66 -18.08 -9.64 33.02
CA VAL A 66 -18.21 -8.58 32.00
C VAL A 66 -17.00 -7.65 31.99
N ARG A 67 -16.45 -7.30 33.17
CA ARG A 67 -15.18 -6.56 33.27
C ARG A 67 -13.99 -7.35 32.71
N GLY A 68 -14.00 -8.67 32.84
CA GLY A 68 -13.01 -9.54 32.21
C GLY A 68 -13.11 -9.52 30.68
N GLN A 69 -14.33 -9.64 30.16
CA GLN A 69 -14.62 -9.55 28.72
C GLN A 69 -14.23 -8.18 28.14
N GLN A 70 -14.49 -7.09 28.86
CA GLN A 70 -14.09 -5.75 28.43
C GLN A 70 -12.56 -5.62 28.31
N ARG A 71 -11.82 -6.13 29.30
CA ARG A 71 -10.34 -6.15 29.28
C ARG A 71 -9.79 -6.98 28.11
N ASP A 72 -10.39 -8.12 27.81
CA ASP A 72 -10.01 -8.92 26.64
C ASP A 72 -10.24 -8.17 25.33
N ILE A 73 -11.42 -7.55 25.16
CA ILE A 73 -11.75 -6.76 23.98
C ILE A 73 -10.76 -5.59 23.82
N ASP A 74 -10.47 -4.86 24.89
CA ASP A 74 -9.53 -3.72 24.85
C ASP A 74 -8.12 -4.19 24.49
N GLY A 75 -7.66 -5.33 25.04
CA GLY A 75 -6.38 -5.93 24.69
C GLY A 75 -6.29 -6.34 23.22
N ARG A 76 -7.34 -6.99 22.70
CA ARG A 76 -7.43 -7.39 21.28
C ARG A 76 -7.49 -6.18 20.34
N ARG A 77 -8.20 -5.12 20.75
CA ARG A 77 -8.30 -3.86 20.01
C ARG A 77 -6.93 -3.20 19.89
N ALA A 78 -6.21 -3.07 21.00
CA ALA A 78 -4.85 -2.52 21.02
C ALA A 78 -3.89 -3.34 20.13
N ALA A 79 -3.98 -4.67 20.20
CA ALA A 79 -3.16 -5.55 19.38
C ALA A 79 -3.46 -5.43 17.87
N SER A 80 -4.74 -5.33 17.49
CA SER A 80 -5.13 -5.14 16.09
C SER A 80 -4.71 -3.76 15.57
N GLN A 81 -4.88 -2.71 16.37
CA GLN A 81 -4.41 -1.37 16.02
C GLN A 81 -2.88 -1.35 15.80
N ALA A 82 -2.11 -1.94 16.71
CA ALA A 82 -0.66 -2.04 16.56
C ALA A 82 -0.24 -2.81 15.28
N ARG A 83 -1.00 -3.84 14.89
CA ARG A 83 -0.77 -4.56 13.63
C ARG A 83 -1.06 -3.68 12.41
N ILE A 84 -2.16 -2.91 12.44
CA ILE A 84 -2.49 -1.95 11.37
C ILE A 84 -1.38 -0.91 11.22
N ASP A 85 -0.90 -0.34 12.33
CA ASP A 85 0.12 0.69 12.30
C ASP A 85 1.43 0.15 11.72
N LYS A 86 1.85 -1.04 12.16
CA LYS A 86 3.01 -1.73 11.58
C LYS A 86 2.85 -2.00 10.07
N LEU A 87 1.67 -2.44 9.63
CA LEU A 87 1.41 -2.67 8.22
C LEU A 87 1.45 -1.38 7.40
N ARG A 88 1.00 -0.25 7.96
CA ARG A 88 1.06 1.08 7.32
C ARG A 88 2.50 1.58 7.18
N ASP A 89 3.33 1.37 8.20
CA ASP A 89 4.75 1.70 8.13
C ASP A 89 5.43 0.89 7.02
N MET A 90 5.21 -0.42 7.01
CA MET A 90 5.71 -1.31 5.96
C MET A 90 5.22 -0.91 4.56
N ALA A 91 3.96 -0.49 4.43
CA ALA A 91 3.40 -0.03 3.16
C ALA A 91 4.02 1.28 2.69
N THR A 92 4.33 2.20 3.61
CA THR A 92 5.02 3.46 3.31
C THR A 92 6.41 3.20 2.73
N ASP A 93 7.18 2.32 3.35
CA ASP A 93 8.52 1.93 2.89
C ASP A 93 8.46 1.23 1.52
N ALA A 94 7.51 0.31 1.36
CA ALA A 94 7.30 -0.42 0.11
C ALA A 94 6.90 0.53 -1.04
N TYR A 95 6.05 1.53 -0.75
CA TYR A 95 5.64 2.54 -1.72
C TYR A 95 6.81 3.43 -2.15
N GLY A 96 7.63 3.89 -1.20
CA GLY A 96 8.84 4.66 -1.51
C GLY A 96 9.79 3.89 -2.42
N THR A 97 9.98 2.61 -2.13
CA THR A 97 10.80 1.71 -2.95
C THR A 97 10.21 1.51 -4.35
N LEU A 98 8.90 1.26 -4.46
CA LEU A 98 8.21 1.12 -5.74
C LEU A 98 8.40 2.38 -6.59
N ARG A 99 8.21 3.56 -5.99
CA ARG A 99 8.34 4.84 -6.69
C ARG A 99 9.75 5.04 -7.24
N GLY A 100 10.78 4.67 -6.47
CA GLY A 100 12.16 4.70 -6.95
C GLY A 100 12.39 3.81 -8.18
N ILE A 101 11.82 2.59 -8.19
CA ILE A 101 11.91 1.67 -9.33
C ILE A 101 11.16 2.22 -10.55
N GLU A 102 9.99 2.82 -10.35
CA GLU A 102 9.22 3.47 -11.43
C GLU A 102 10.03 4.59 -12.09
N THR A 103 10.63 5.47 -11.28
CA THR A 103 11.49 6.55 -11.79
C THR A 103 12.70 6.00 -12.56
N ALA A 104 13.34 4.94 -12.07
CA ALA A 104 14.43 4.28 -12.79
C ALA A 104 13.97 3.67 -14.14
N ALA A 105 12.78 3.08 -14.16
CA ALA A 105 12.18 2.54 -15.38
C ALA A 105 11.83 3.64 -16.39
N GLU A 106 11.27 4.76 -15.94
CA GLU A 106 10.99 5.94 -16.77
C GLU A 106 12.28 6.52 -17.36
N GLY A 107 13.32 6.69 -16.55
CA GLY A 107 14.63 7.16 -17.00
C GLY A 107 15.25 6.24 -18.06
N PHE A 108 15.14 4.91 -17.87
CA PHE A 108 15.62 3.94 -18.86
C PHE A 108 14.87 4.05 -20.20
N ARG A 109 13.54 4.22 -20.17
CA ARG A 109 12.74 4.39 -21.40
C ARG A 109 13.11 5.68 -22.13
N ALA A 110 13.32 6.77 -21.39
CA ALA A 110 13.74 8.04 -21.96
C ALA A 110 15.13 7.93 -22.61
N GLU A 111 16.08 7.28 -21.93
CA GLU A 111 17.42 7.06 -22.46
C GLU A 111 17.40 6.20 -23.73
N ARG A 112 16.62 5.12 -23.74
CA ARG A 112 16.46 4.26 -24.92
C ARG A 112 15.85 5.01 -26.10
N SER A 113 14.80 5.79 -25.85
CA SER A 113 14.17 6.61 -26.89
C SER A 113 15.17 7.62 -27.48
N ARG A 114 15.97 8.28 -26.65
CA ARG A 114 17.02 9.21 -27.12
C ARG A 114 18.08 8.50 -27.96
N ALA A 115 18.53 7.33 -27.53
CA ALA A 115 19.51 6.54 -28.26
C ALA A 115 18.99 6.07 -29.62
N GLU A 116 17.71 5.67 -29.69
CA GLU A 116 17.04 5.29 -30.94
C GLU A 116 16.95 6.48 -31.90
N THR A 117 16.47 7.64 -31.44
CA THR A 117 16.42 8.85 -32.26
C THR A 117 17.80 9.32 -32.73
N ALA A 118 18.82 9.26 -31.86
CA ALA A 118 20.19 9.63 -32.24
C ALA A 118 20.77 8.68 -33.31
N ALA A 119 20.47 7.38 -33.22
CA ALA A 119 20.88 6.41 -34.23
C ALA A 119 20.18 6.67 -35.58
N GLU A 120 18.88 6.97 -35.57
CA GLU A 120 18.13 7.33 -36.78
C GLU A 120 18.68 8.60 -37.45
N GLN A 121 18.96 9.63 -36.66
CA GLN A 121 19.55 10.87 -37.17
C GLN A 121 20.95 10.65 -37.75
N GLY A 122 21.80 9.86 -37.07
CA GLY A 122 23.12 9.53 -37.59
C GLY A 122 23.07 8.85 -38.96
N LEU A 123 22.11 7.95 -39.18
CA LEU A 123 21.91 7.31 -40.49
C LEU A 123 21.48 8.32 -41.58
N VAL A 124 20.61 9.26 -41.24
CA VAL A 124 20.16 10.32 -42.17
C VAL A 124 21.32 11.24 -42.52
N ASP A 125 22.12 11.65 -41.54
CA ASP A 125 23.26 12.53 -41.73
C ASP A 125 24.34 11.86 -42.59
N ASP A 126 24.63 10.57 -42.35
CA ASP A 126 25.57 9.78 -43.16
C ASP A 126 25.12 9.69 -44.62
N LEU A 127 23.84 9.39 -44.87
CA LEU A 127 23.28 9.34 -46.23
C LEU A 127 23.33 10.72 -46.90
N GLY A 128 23.01 11.78 -46.16
CA GLY A 128 23.09 13.17 -46.62
C GLY A 128 24.52 13.57 -47.00
N ALA A 129 25.50 13.22 -46.17
CA ALA A 129 26.91 13.48 -46.43
C ALA A 129 27.40 12.74 -47.69
N VAL A 130 27.02 11.47 -47.87
CA VAL A 130 27.35 10.70 -49.08
C VAL A 130 26.74 11.35 -50.34
N ALA A 131 25.47 11.76 -50.29
CA ALA A 131 24.81 12.43 -51.40
C ALA A 131 25.48 13.77 -51.76
N PHE A 132 25.80 14.58 -50.75
CA PHE A 132 26.52 15.85 -50.93
C PHE A 132 27.91 15.64 -51.57
N LEU A 133 28.68 14.66 -51.10
CA LEU A 133 29.99 14.33 -51.65
C LEU A 133 29.93 13.79 -53.10
N ARG A 134 28.83 13.15 -53.49
CA ARG A 134 28.59 12.74 -54.88
C ARG A 134 28.28 13.95 -55.77
N ALA A 135 27.32 14.79 -55.37
CA ALA A 135 26.95 15.99 -56.10
C ALA A 135 28.16 16.93 -56.33
N ARG A 136 29.00 17.12 -55.30
CA ARG A 136 30.22 17.94 -55.43
C ARG A 136 31.25 17.36 -56.41
N ARG A 137 31.33 16.04 -56.52
CA ARG A 137 32.21 15.36 -57.50
C ARG A 137 31.69 15.51 -58.93
N GLU A 138 30.39 15.54 -59.12
CA GLU A 138 29.75 15.71 -60.42
C GLU A 138 29.85 17.17 -60.92
N ALA A 139 29.65 18.15 -60.03
CA ALA A 139 29.74 19.57 -60.37
C ALA A 139 31.18 20.10 -60.59
N GLY A 140 32.20 19.36 -60.15
CA GLY A 140 33.61 19.70 -60.35
C GLY A 140 34.26 19.10 -61.60
N ARG A 141 33.47 18.40 -62.44
CA ARG A 141 33.86 17.95 -63.78
C ARG A 141 33.27 18.89 -64.82
#